data_AF-A0A2M7STR8-F1
#
_entry.id   AF-A0A2M7STR8-F1
#
_cell.length_a   1.000
_cell.length_b   1.000
_cell.length_c   1.000
_cell.angle_alpha   90.00
_cell.angle_beta   90.00
_cell.angle_gamma   90.00
#
_symmetry.space_group_name_H-M   'P 1'
#
loop_
_entity.id
_entity.type
_entity.pdbx_description
1 polymer ?
#
loop_
_entity_poly.entity_id
_entity_poly.type
_entity_poly.pdbx_seq_one_letter_code
_entity_poly.pdbx_strand_id
1 'polypeptide(L)' 'MKTLVLGLGNPTRCDDGVGNRIAQVLQKEIHDSKVTVLEINAAGLELLDFLPDYDRAIIVDAIQTLGGKAGQIHRLSLQG' A
#
# COMPACT_ATOMS: atom_id res chain seq x y z
N MET A 1 -12.27 -14.46 -2.03
CA MET A 1 -11.61 -13.38 -1.26
C MET A 1 -11.08 -12.35 -2.24
N LYS A 2 -11.85 -11.29 -2.50
CA LYS A 2 -11.39 -10.11 -3.25
C LYS A 2 -10.37 -9.37 -2.38
N THR A 3 -9.18 -9.14 -2.91
CA THR A 3 -8.08 -8.49 -2.19
C THR A 3 -7.72 -7.18 -2.88
N LEU A 4 -7.62 -6.12 -2.09
CA LEU A 4 -7.09 -4.83 -2.52
C LEU A 4 -5.64 -4.69 -2.04
N VAL A 5 -4.74 -4.31 -2.93
CA VAL A 5 -3.39 -3.86 -2.58
C VAL A 5 -3.30 -2.37 -2.87
N LEU A 6 -3.07 -1.57 -1.84
CA LEU A 6 -2.91 -0.11 -1.94
C LEU A 6 -1.44 0.25 -1.73
N GLY A 7 -0.81 0.78 -2.77
CA GLY A 7 0.47 1.46 -2.64
C GLY A 7 0.22 2.94 -2.36
N LEU A 8 0.60 3.39 -1.17
CA LEU A 8 0.48 4.77 -0.74
C LEU A 8 1.82 5.49 -0.89
N GLY A 9 1.76 6.81 -0.96
CA GLY A 9 2.95 7.65 -0.91
C GLY A 9 2.89 8.88 -1.80
N ASN A 10 4.01 9.58 -1.87
CA ASN A 10 4.20 10.70 -2.78
C ASN A 10 5.42 10.46 -3.68
N PRO A 11 5.21 10.18 -4.98
CA PRO A 11 6.29 9.91 -5.94
C PRO A 11 7.32 11.04 -6.06
N THR A 12 6.97 12.26 -5.68
CA THR A 12 7.88 13.43 -5.74
C THR A 12 8.76 13.57 -4.49
N ARG A 13 8.56 12.76 -3.45
CA ARG A 13 9.22 12.87 -2.14
C ARG A 13 10.16 11.69 -1.83
N CYS A 14 11.12 11.42 -2.71
CA CYS A 14 12.14 10.36 -2.53
C CYS A 14 11.53 9.03 -2.03
N ASP A 15 11.92 8.57 -0.83
CA ASP A 15 11.51 7.27 -0.27
C ASP A 15 10.02 7.23 0.12
N ASP A 16 9.36 8.38 0.27
CA ASP A 16 7.91 8.47 0.50
C ASP A 16 7.12 7.88 -0.69
N GLY A 17 7.72 7.82 -1.88
CA GLY A 17 7.11 7.22 -3.08
C GLY A 17 7.25 5.70 -3.19
N VAL A 18 7.79 5.02 -2.18
CA VAL A 18 8.08 3.58 -2.26
C VAL A 18 6.82 2.73 -2.42
N GLY A 19 5.71 3.07 -1.77
CA GLY A 19 4.45 2.33 -1.90
C GLY A 19 3.86 2.48 -3.31
N ASN A 20 3.90 3.67 -3.89
CA ASN A 20 3.56 3.90 -5.30
C ASN A 20 4.38 3.01 -6.23
N ARG A 21 5.70 2.99 -6.03
CA ARG A 21 6.62 2.21 -6.86
C ARG A 21 6.33 0.72 -6.76
N ILE A 22 6.03 0.22 -5.56
CA ILE A 22 5.65 -1.18 -5.34
C ILE A 22 4.34 -1.50 -6.06
N ALA A 23 3.31 -0.66 -5.96
CA ALA A 23 2.05 -0.87 -6.67
C ALA A 23 2.25 -0.95 -8.19
N GLN A 24 3.07 -0.07 -8.78
CA GLN A 24 3.39 -0.10 -10.21
C GLN A 24 4.07 -1.40 -10.65
N VAL A 25 4.91 -1.99 -9.81
CA VAL A 25 5.54 -3.30 -10.08
C VAL A 25 4.49 -4.40 -9.96
N LEU A 26 3.71 -4.41 -8.88
CA LEU A 26 2.70 -5.44 -8.64
C LEU A 26 1.60 -5.47 -9.70
N GLN A 27 1.20 -4.33 -10.26
CA GLN A 27 0.24 -4.27 -11.38
C GLN A 27 0.73 -5.01 -12.63
N LYS A 28 2.05 -5.15 -12.82
CA LYS A 28 2.64 -5.84 -13.97
C LYS A 28 2.80 -7.34 -13.74
N GLU A 29 2.97 -7.74 -12.48
CA GLU A 29 3.28 -9.12 -12.08
C GLU A 29 2.04 -9.91 -11.65
N ILE A 30 1.02 -9.21 -11.12
CA ILE A 30 -0.22 -9.84 -10.64
C ILE A 30 -1.26 -9.85 -11.76
N HIS A 31 -1.67 -11.05 -12.17
CA HIS A 31 -2.72 -11.27 -13.17
C HIS A 31 -3.98 -11.95 -12.60
N ASP A 32 -4.06 -12.11 -11.28
CA ASP A 32 -5.25 -12.69 -10.63
C ASP A 32 -6.41 -11.69 -10.63
N SER A 33 -7.53 -12.06 -11.24
CA SER A 33 -8.73 -11.23 -11.33
C SER A 33 -9.40 -10.93 -9.98
N LYS A 34 -9.00 -11.61 -8.90
CA LYS A 34 -9.47 -11.35 -7.53
C LYS A 34 -8.61 -10.33 -6.79
N VAL A 35 -7.49 -9.91 -7.37
CA VAL A 35 -6.56 -8.94 -6.78
C VAL A 35 -6.61 -7.65 -7.58
N THR A 36 -7.00 -6.57 -6.91
CA THR A 36 -6.90 -5.21 -7.45
C THR A 36 -5.70 -4.53 -6.83
N VAL A 37 -4.84 -3.92 -7.65
CA VAL A 37 -3.68 -3.15 -7.18
C VAL A 37 -3.86 -1.69 -7.59
N LEU A 38 -3.91 -0.77 -6.62
CA LEU A 38 -4.04 0.67 -6.87
C LEU A 38 -2.83 1.42 -6.34
N GLU A 39 -2.44 2.44 -7.09
CA GLU A 39 -1.52 3.49 -6.66
C GLU A 39 -2.35 4.69 -6.18
N ILE A 40 -2.10 5.16 -4.96
CA ILE A 40 -2.85 6.25 -4.35
C ILE A 40 -1.88 7.31 -3.82
N ASN A 41 -2.03 8.54 -4.32
CA ASN A 41 -1.33 9.72 -3.81
C ASN A 41 -2.12 10.43 -2.68
N ALA A 42 -3.30 9.90 -2.32
CA ALA A 42 -4.17 10.43 -1.30
C ALA A 42 -3.60 10.21 0.11
N ALA A 43 -3.97 11.12 1.02
CA ALA A 43 -3.56 11.09 2.42
C ALA A 43 -4.77 10.96 3.34
N GLY A 44 -4.63 10.19 4.42
CA GLY A 44 -5.64 10.13 5.48
C GLY A 44 -6.89 9.33 5.11
N LEU A 45 -8.07 9.85 5.45
CA LEU A 45 -9.33 9.09 5.44
C LEU A 45 -9.90 8.80 4.05
N GLU A 46 -9.41 9.47 3.00
CA GLU A 46 -9.82 9.21 1.61
C GLU A 46 -9.57 7.76 1.17
N LEU A 47 -8.67 7.03 1.85
CA LEU A 47 -8.45 5.61 1.63
C LEU A 47 -9.70 4.75 1.90
N LEU A 48 -10.60 5.22 2.77
CA LEU A 48 -11.79 4.46 3.19
C LEU A 48 -12.76 4.22 2.04
N ASP A 49 -12.78 5.11 1.04
CA ASP A 49 -13.66 4.99 -0.13
C ASP A 49 -13.31 3.79 -1.02
N PHE A 50 -12.09 3.28 -0.91
CA PHE A 50 -11.60 2.15 -1.72
C PHE A 50 -11.84 0.78 -1.07
N LEU A 51 -12.16 0.73 0.23
CA LEU A 51 -12.25 -0.51 1.01
C LEU A 51 -13.56 -1.32 0.89
N PRO A 52 -14.76 -0.74 0.72
CA PRO A 52 -16.03 -1.46 0.93
C PRO A 52 -16.26 -2.73 0.11
N ASP A 53 -15.66 -2.83 -1.08
CA ASP A 53 -15.88 -3.95 -2.02
C ASP A 53 -14.89 -5.11 -1.86
N TYR A 54 -14.01 -5.06 -0.85
CA TYR A 54 -12.92 -6.02 -0.68
C TYR A 54 -12.99 -6.74 0.66
N ASP A 55 -12.72 -8.05 0.62
CA ASP A 55 -12.67 -8.90 1.81
C ASP A 55 -11.37 -8.68 2.61
N ARG A 56 -10.33 -8.17 1.94
CA ARG A 56 -9.00 -7.97 2.51
C ARG A 56 -8.32 -6.77 1.85
N ALA A 57 -7.69 -5.93 2.67
CA ALA A 57 -6.79 -4.88 2.20
C ALA A 57 -5.34 -5.16 2.65
N ILE A 58 -4.39 -4.88 1.77
CA ILE A 58 -2.95 -4.84 2.04
C ILE A 58 -2.48 -3.43 1.70
N ILE A 59 -1.99 -2.70 2.70
CA ILE A 59 -1.49 -1.33 2.54
C ILE A 59 0.03 -1.38 2.57
N VAL A 60 0.65 -0.72 1.59
CA VAL A 60 2.10 -0.60 1.47
C VAL A 60 2.44 0.88 1.45
N ASP A 61 3.22 1.32 2.43
CA ASP A 61 3.59 2.72 2.62
C ASP A 61 5.00 2.82 3.20
N ALA A 62 5.65 3.97 3.02
CA ALA A 62 6.83 4.32 3.78
C ALA A 62 6.45 4.55 5.25
N ILE A 63 7.23 4.02 6.19
CA ILE A 63 7.01 4.24 7.61
C ILE A 63 8.30 4.67 8.30
N GLN A 64 8.21 5.70 9.12
CA GLN A 64 9.26 6.08 10.06
C GLN A 64 8.93 5.51 11.44
N THR A 65 9.83 4.70 11.97
CA THR A 65 9.68 4.09 13.30
C THR A 65 10.83 4.52 14.21
N LEU A 66 10.57 4.55 15.52
CA LEU A 66 11.62 4.84 16.49
C LEU A 66 12.66 3.72 16.47
N GLY A 67 13.89 4.04 16.05
CA GLY A 67 14.99 3.08 15.96
C GLY A 67 14.98 2.18 14.72
N GLY A 68 14.09 2.43 13.75
CA GLY A 68 14.10 1.73 12.46
C GLY A 68 15.34 2.07 11.63
N LYS A 69 15.73 1.13 10.74
CA LYS A 69 16.82 1.34 9.78
C LYS A 69 16.27 1.55 8.37
N ALA A 70 16.95 2.35 7.55
CA ALA A 70 16.57 2.54 6.15
C ALA A 70 16.49 1.19 5.41
N GLY A 71 15.40 0.99 4.66
CA GLY A 71 15.10 -0.26 3.95
C GLY A 71 14.60 -1.41 4.82
N GLN A 72 14.46 -1.23 6.14
CA GLN A 72 13.87 -2.24 7.02
C GLN A 72 12.38 -2.41 6.72
N ILE A 73 11.96 -3.65 6.49
CA ILE A 73 10.55 -3.98 6.23
C ILE A 73 9.84 -4.26 7.54
N HIS A 74 8.73 -3.57 7.76
CA HIS A 74 7.80 -3.81 8.87
C HIS A 74 6.51 -4.42 8.33
N ARG A 75 6.05 -5.51 8.97
CA ARG A 75 4.73 -6.08 8.71
C ARG A 75 3.86 -5.83 9.93
N LEU A 76 2.87 -4.95 9.76
CA LEU A 76 1.90 -4.62 10.79
C LEU A 76 0.60 -5.39 10.56
N SER A 77 -0.09 -5.71 11.65
CA SER A 77 -1.44 -6.26 11.63
C SER A 77 -2.30 -5.40 12.54
N LEU A 78 -3.58 -5.24 12.19
CA LEU A 78 -4.53 -4.60 13.08
C LEU A 78 -4.61 -5.42 14.37
N GLN A 79 -4.43 -4.74 15.50
CA GLN A 79 -4.76 -5.29 16.81
C GLN A 79 -6.27 -5.10 16.96
N GLY A 80 -7.00 -6.21 17.07
CA GLY A 80 -8.43 -6.21 17.39
C GLY A 80 -8.66 -5.99 18.87
#